data_AF-A0A1Q7S225-F1
#
_entry.id   AF-A0A1Q7S225-F1
#
_cell.length_a   1.000
_cell.length_b   1.000
_cell.length_c   1.000
_cell.angle_alpha   90.00
_cell.angle_beta   90.00
_cell.angle_gamma   90.00
#
_symmetry.space_group_name_H-M   'P 1'
#
loop_
_entity.id
_entity.type
_entity.pdbx_description
1 polymer ?
#
loop_
_entity_poly.entity_id
_entity_poly.type
_entity_poly.pdbx_seq_one_letter_code
_entity_poly.pdbx_strand_id
1 'polypeptide(L)'
;MVDPSVDASVPNSLKARHRSIFGHVADWLFSQRHFHLKLLSGTTVGVIVIIFLVGVFLLVTLRDHYQDSLRTHTIEVMRLSSLIENDIAGLESGHRGYLLSANENYIEPFEKKRDLIRQRVDDLTVLILENPRQRKRVIKVQEAVQKWLDTVATPEMSARRRAKGTATKSETNPAGTLALGNDLLNQAREVLQSLQDEEQIVLNQRMHDQDWATQSAQILNFLPKLDRAVVEMEKEKRGYLLTGENSFVEAYKRAVTDFYTYNGYLSILVANSPAQAELLAEIRSSVEGWINKSAVPQIDAKRASKDAEVLALIGSGETLMADIRQMLTNFEKNELSHYELRASLATRQRILRTSALALLALVAVSLDESVGGKDVRLSRQRNDRPQFDSARPQTLRKRTRFEAGRLQLDRAHGPHRWQHPRSRPNT
;
A
#
# COMPACT_ATOMS: atom_id res chain seq x y z
N MET A 1 80.08 -46.24 48.19
CA MET A 1 78.88 -46.06 49.04
C MET A 1 78.10 -44.92 48.43
N VAL A 2 76.87 -45.21 48.00
CA VAL A 2 75.96 -44.34 47.25
C VAL A 2 75.34 -43.30 48.19
N ASP A 3 75.21 -42.05 47.76
CA ASP A 3 74.02 -41.23 48.10
C ASP A 3 73.73 -40.18 47.00
N PRO A 4 72.47 -39.98 46.55
CA PRO A 4 72.12 -39.16 45.38
C PRO A 4 71.32 -37.87 45.70
N SER A 5 71.33 -36.94 44.73
CA SER A 5 70.23 -36.00 44.34
C SER A 5 69.78 -34.88 45.30
N VAL A 6 69.23 -33.71 44.91
CA VAL A 6 69.09 -32.85 43.71
C VAL A 6 68.41 -31.55 44.23
N ASP A 7 68.76 -30.39 43.66
CA ASP A 7 68.09 -29.07 43.56
C ASP A 7 67.32 -28.41 44.72
N ALA A 8 67.68 -27.15 44.99
CA ALA A 8 66.73 -26.03 45.07
C ALA A 8 67.43 -24.65 45.02
N SER A 9 67.47 -24.01 43.85
CA SER A 9 67.67 -22.56 43.70
C SER A 9 66.36 -21.89 43.32
N VAL A 10 65.93 -20.85 44.04
CA VAL A 10 65.32 -19.57 43.59
C VAL A 10 64.64 -18.87 44.78
N PRO A 11 64.97 -17.61 45.12
CA PRO A 11 64.18 -16.79 46.03
C PRO A 11 63.02 -16.07 45.31
N ASN A 12 61.85 -16.07 45.95
CA ASN A 12 60.60 -15.45 45.51
C ASN A 12 60.70 -13.92 45.33
N SER A 13 60.34 -13.41 44.16
CA SER A 13 60.03 -11.98 43.95
C SER A 13 58.53 -11.74 44.09
N LEU A 14 58.15 -10.86 45.03
CA LEU A 14 56.76 -10.41 45.22
C LEU A 14 56.35 -9.45 44.09
N LYS A 15 55.48 -9.90 43.18
CA LYS A 15 54.80 -9.03 42.21
C LYS A 15 53.72 -8.19 42.92
N ALA A 16 53.97 -6.89 43.08
CA ALA A 16 52.94 -5.91 43.40
C ALA A 16 51.95 -5.79 42.22
N ARG A 17 50.67 -6.06 42.46
CA ARG A 17 49.60 -6.05 41.46
C ARG A 17 49.04 -4.64 41.31
N HIS A 18 49.34 -3.97 40.20
CA HIS A 18 48.81 -2.64 39.87
C HIS A 18 47.27 -2.73 39.70
N ARG A 19 46.50 -2.09 40.60
CA ARG A 19 45.03 -1.99 40.46
C ARG A 19 44.69 -0.93 39.41
N SER A 20 43.79 -1.29 38.49
CA SER A 20 43.32 -0.45 37.37
C SER A 20 42.31 0.61 37.85
N ILE A 21 42.31 1.78 37.20
CA ILE A 21 41.41 2.93 37.43
C ILE A 21 39.92 2.52 37.35
N PHE A 22 39.60 1.49 36.56
CA PHE A 22 38.26 0.89 36.50
C PHE A 22 37.79 0.30 37.83
N GLY A 23 38.72 -0.18 38.67
CA GLY A 23 38.42 -0.69 40.00
C GLY A 23 37.94 0.42 40.95
N HIS A 24 38.52 1.62 40.83
CA HIS A 24 38.11 2.76 41.66
C HIS A 24 36.75 3.34 41.27
N VAL A 25 36.43 3.36 39.97
CA VAL A 25 35.10 3.78 39.49
C VAL A 25 34.02 2.77 39.92
N ALA A 26 34.33 1.48 39.82
CA ALA A 26 33.45 0.43 40.31
C ALA A 26 33.25 0.54 41.84
N ASP A 27 34.32 0.62 42.61
CA ASP A 27 34.23 0.70 44.08
C ASP A 27 33.51 1.99 44.56
N TRP A 28 33.65 3.10 43.81
CA TRP A 28 32.91 4.35 44.05
C TRP A 28 31.41 4.19 43.76
N LEU A 29 31.03 3.54 42.66
CA LEU A 29 29.65 3.18 42.33
C LEU A 29 29.04 2.17 43.32
N PHE A 30 29.85 1.32 43.96
CA PHE A 30 29.39 0.25 44.84
C PHE A 30 29.35 0.60 46.34
N SER A 31 29.76 1.82 46.76
CA SER A 31 29.76 2.26 48.17
C SER A 31 28.36 2.37 48.84
N GLN A 32 28.29 2.10 50.15
CA GLN A 32 27.07 1.95 50.97
C GLN A 32 26.19 3.21 51.13
N ARG A 33 26.62 4.40 50.70
CA ARG A 33 25.87 5.67 50.89
C ARG A 33 24.79 5.95 49.85
N HIS A 34 24.63 5.10 48.84
CA HIS A 34 23.83 5.40 47.64
C HIS A 34 22.76 4.34 47.32
N PHE A 35 22.09 3.78 48.34
CA PHE A 35 21.00 2.81 48.15
C PHE A 35 19.81 3.40 47.36
N HIS A 36 19.38 4.63 47.70
CA HIS A 36 18.33 5.33 46.94
C HIS A 36 18.73 5.67 45.50
N LEU A 37 20.00 5.99 45.26
CA LEU A 37 20.55 6.23 43.92
C LEU A 37 20.59 4.95 43.06
N LYS A 38 20.77 3.77 43.67
CA LYS A 38 20.71 2.48 42.97
C LYS A 38 19.29 2.12 42.56
N LEU A 39 18.29 2.31 43.44
CA LEU A 39 16.87 2.11 43.09
C LEU A 39 16.38 3.11 42.02
N LEU A 40 16.86 4.36 42.11
CA LEU A 40 16.61 5.40 41.10
C LEU A 40 17.30 5.07 39.77
N SER A 41 18.47 4.43 39.76
CA SER A 41 19.17 4.09 38.51
C SER A 41 18.45 3.03 37.66
N GLY A 42 17.84 2.01 38.27
CA GLY A 42 17.08 0.98 37.53
C GLY A 42 15.81 1.54 36.90
N THR A 43 15.03 2.29 37.67
CA THR A 43 13.83 2.99 37.20
C THR A 43 14.15 4.05 36.14
N THR A 44 15.26 4.79 36.29
CA THR A 44 15.71 5.76 35.28
C THR A 44 16.11 5.08 33.97
N VAL A 45 16.81 3.94 34.02
CA VAL A 45 17.16 3.16 32.81
C VAL A 45 15.91 2.62 32.12
N GLY A 46 14.95 2.07 32.87
CA GLY A 46 13.67 1.61 32.32
C GLY A 46 12.89 2.71 31.63
N VAL A 47 12.80 3.90 32.24
CA VAL A 47 12.13 5.08 31.66
C VAL A 47 12.85 5.55 30.39
N ILE A 48 14.18 5.59 30.37
CA ILE A 48 14.97 5.96 29.18
C ILE A 48 14.70 4.98 28.03
N VAL A 49 14.63 3.67 28.31
CA VAL A 49 14.33 2.66 27.29
C VAL A 49 12.90 2.79 26.76
N ILE A 50 11.92 3.06 27.63
CA ILE A 50 10.53 3.31 27.20
C ILE A 50 10.46 4.56 26.33
N ILE A 51 11.10 5.66 26.72
CA ILE A 51 11.16 6.90 25.93
C ILE A 51 11.82 6.65 24.57
N PHE A 52 12.90 5.87 24.53
CA PHE A 52 13.56 5.48 23.29
C PHE A 52 12.64 4.64 22.39
N LEU A 53 11.93 3.65 22.94
CA LEU A 53 10.98 2.82 22.20
C LEU A 53 9.80 3.63 21.66
N VAL A 54 9.24 4.54 22.45
CA VAL A 54 8.20 5.47 22.02
C VAL A 54 8.72 6.39 20.92
N GLY A 55 9.95 6.91 21.05
CA GLY A 55 10.60 7.73 20.05
C GLY A 55 10.79 7.00 18.72
N VAL A 56 11.30 5.76 18.75
CA VAL A 56 11.43 4.91 17.57
C VAL A 56 10.07 4.59 16.94
N PHE A 57 9.08 4.25 17.75
CA PHE A 57 7.71 4.00 17.27
C PHE A 57 7.15 5.22 16.55
N LEU A 58 7.25 6.41 17.17
CA LEU A 58 6.75 7.67 16.61
C LEU A 58 7.49 8.04 15.31
N LEU A 59 8.80 7.80 15.23
CA LEU A 59 9.60 8.01 14.02
C LEU A 59 9.17 7.08 12.87
N VAL A 60 8.90 5.81 13.17
CA VAL A 60 8.40 4.84 12.18
C VAL A 60 7.01 5.26 11.71
N THR A 61 6.10 5.62 12.62
CA THR A 61 4.74 6.04 12.27
C THR A 61 4.73 7.32 11.42
N LEU A 62 5.52 8.33 11.77
CA LEU A 62 5.62 9.57 10.98
C LEU A 62 6.21 9.32 9.60
N ARG A 63 7.21 8.43 9.51
CA ARG A 63 7.81 8.06 8.23
C ARG A 63 6.81 7.35 7.34
N ASP A 64 6.07 6.37 7.84
CA ASP A 64 5.05 5.64 7.08
C ASP A 64 3.96 6.62 6.59
N HIS A 65 3.46 7.50 7.46
CA HIS A 65 2.43 8.47 7.08
C HIS A 65 2.87 9.44 5.97
N TYR A 66 4.12 9.92 6.02
CA TYR A 66 4.66 10.80 4.99
C TYR A 66 4.86 10.08 3.64
N GLN A 67 5.28 8.81 3.67
CA GLN A 67 5.38 8.00 2.45
C GLN A 67 4.01 7.71 1.83
N ASP A 68 2.99 7.44 2.65
CA ASP A 68 1.62 7.21 2.19
C ASP A 68 1.04 8.43 1.46
N SER A 69 1.19 9.63 2.03
CA SER A 69 0.68 10.85 1.40
C SER A 69 1.32 11.13 0.03
N LEU A 70 2.63 10.91 -0.10
CA LEU A 70 3.35 11.08 -1.36
C LEU A 70 2.97 10.01 -2.38
N ARG A 71 2.71 8.78 -1.92
CA ARG A 71 2.22 7.68 -2.75
C ARG A 71 0.82 7.97 -3.29
N THR A 72 -0.10 8.41 -2.45
CA THR A 72 -1.45 8.80 -2.88
C THR A 72 -1.39 9.89 -3.94
N HIS A 73 -0.54 10.88 -3.75
CA HIS A 73 -0.33 11.94 -4.74
C HIS A 73 0.13 11.39 -6.09
N THR A 74 1.19 10.59 -6.10
CA THR A 74 1.72 9.99 -7.33
C THR A 74 0.69 9.10 -8.02
N ILE A 75 -0.03 8.24 -7.29
CA ILE A 75 -1.09 7.38 -7.86
C ILE A 75 -2.21 8.23 -8.48
N GLU A 76 -2.60 9.33 -7.85
CA GLU A 76 -3.67 10.18 -8.35
C GLU A 76 -3.28 10.89 -9.65
N VAL A 77 -2.04 11.39 -9.74
CA VAL A 77 -1.47 11.97 -10.97
C VAL A 77 -1.48 10.95 -12.11
N MET A 78 -1.07 9.72 -11.85
CA MET A 78 -1.06 8.65 -12.86
C MET A 78 -2.48 8.23 -13.27
N ARG A 79 -3.40 8.11 -12.30
CA ARG A 79 -4.82 7.81 -12.54
C ARG A 79 -5.45 8.84 -13.47
N LEU A 80 -5.32 10.12 -13.14
CA LEU A 80 -5.90 11.19 -13.98
C LEU A 80 -5.27 11.19 -15.37
N SER A 81 -3.96 10.97 -15.47
CA SER A 81 -3.27 10.88 -16.77
C SER A 81 -3.82 9.74 -17.64
N SER A 82 -4.02 8.55 -17.06
CA SER A 82 -4.60 7.39 -17.76
C SER A 82 -6.06 7.62 -18.14
N LEU A 83 -6.84 8.27 -17.28
CA LEU A 83 -8.22 8.64 -17.56
C LEU A 83 -8.34 9.65 -18.71
N ILE A 84 -7.44 10.63 -18.78
CA ILE A 84 -7.37 11.59 -19.89
C ILE A 84 -6.99 10.85 -21.18
N GLU A 85 -6.02 9.95 -21.14
CA GLU A 85 -5.61 9.14 -22.30
C GLU A 85 -6.78 8.28 -22.83
N ASN A 86 -7.54 7.65 -21.94
CA ASN A 86 -8.74 6.90 -22.30
C ASN A 86 -9.81 7.79 -22.93
N ASP A 87 -10.03 8.98 -22.37
CA ASP A 87 -10.99 9.90 -22.94
C ASP A 87 -10.57 10.41 -24.31
N ILE A 88 -9.27 10.67 -24.54
CA ILE A 88 -8.71 11.04 -25.85
C ILE A 88 -8.98 9.93 -26.89
N ALA A 89 -8.79 8.65 -26.52
CA ALA A 89 -9.11 7.54 -27.40
C ALA A 89 -10.62 7.45 -27.70
N GLY A 90 -11.46 7.65 -26.67
CA GLY A 90 -12.92 7.69 -26.84
C GLY A 90 -13.39 8.86 -27.71
N LEU A 91 -12.76 10.02 -27.57
CA LEU A 91 -12.99 11.23 -28.38
C LEU A 91 -12.65 10.96 -29.86
N GLU A 92 -11.49 10.34 -30.12
CA GLU A 92 -11.06 9.96 -31.46
C GLU A 92 -11.99 8.92 -32.11
N SER A 93 -12.39 7.90 -31.34
CA SER A 93 -13.34 6.88 -31.79
C SER A 93 -14.72 7.46 -32.12
N GLY A 94 -15.24 8.34 -31.24
CA GLY A 94 -16.52 9.03 -31.46
C GLY A 94 -16.51 9.89 -32.72
N HIS A 95 -15.42 10.63 -32.94
CA HIS A 95 -15.22 11.41 -34.17
C HIS A 95 -15.27 10.53 -35.42
N ARG A 96 -14.47 9.45 -35.46
CA ARG A 96 -14.42 8.52 -36.59
C ARG A 96 -15.78 7.84 -36.83
N GLY A 97 -16.43 7.39 -35.76
CA GLY A 97 -17.76 6.77 -35.82
C GLY A 97 -18.81 7.71 -36.42
N TYR A 98 -18.78 8.99 -36.04
CA TYR A 98 -19.63 10.02 -36.65
C TYR A 98 -19.31 10.25 -38.13
N LEU A 99 -18.04 10.41 -38.49
CA LEU A 99 -17.65 10.64 -39.89
C LEU A 99 -18.06 9.48 -40.80
N LEU A 100 -17.89 8.24 -40.34
CA LEU A 100 -18.24 7.05 -41.10
C LEU A 100 -19.76 6.89 -41.26
N SER A 101 -20.50 6.95 -40.15
CA SER A 101 -21.94 6.61 -40.13
C SER A 101 -22.89 7.79 -40.33
N ALA A 102 -22.43 9.02 -40.10
CA ALA A 102 -23.25 10.23 -39.97
C ALA A 102 -24.40 10.09 -38.95
N ASN A 103 -24.26 9.20 -37.97
CA ASN A 103 -25.26 8.96 -36.93
C ASN A 103 -25.07 9.95 -35.77
N GLU A 104 -26.12 10.71 -35.46
CA GLU A 104 -26.09 11.76 -34.42
C GLU A 104 -25.81 11.20 -33.02
N ASN A 105 -26.06 9.90 -32.80
CA ASN A 105 -25.79 9.22 -31.53
C ASN A 105 -24.31 9.22 -31.13
N TYR A 106 -23.38 9.51 -32.05
CA TYR A 106 -21.95 9.66 -31.73
C TYR A 106 -21.60 11.02 -31.13
N ILE A 107 -22.47 12.02 -31.25
CA ILE A 107 -22.14 13.40 -30.87
C ILE A 107 -22.24 13.61 -29.37
N GLU A 108 -23.30 13.14 -28.73
CA GLU A 108 -23.44 13.27 -27.28
C GLU A 108 -22.28 12.59 -26.52
N PRO A 109 -21.88 11.34 -26.85
CA PRO A 109 -20.68 10.74 -26.26
C PRO A 109 -19.39 11.53 -26.54
N PHE A 110 -19.23 12.08 -27.75
CA PHE A 110 -18.08 12.89 -28.12
C PHE A 110 -17.98 14.17 -27.27
N GLU A 111 -19.08 14.92 -27.16
CA GLU A 111 -19.17 16.16 -26.38
C GLU A 111 -18.91 15.89 -24.89
N LYS A 112 -19.48 14.81 -24.35
CA LYS A 112 -19.23 14.37 -22.98
C LYS A 112 -17.75 14.06 -22.73
N LYS A 113 -17.07 13.38 -23.67
CA LYS A 113 -15.64 13.08 -23.56
C LYS A 113 -14.80 14.35 -23.63
N ARG A 114 -15.14 15.31 -24.49
CA ARG A 114 -14.47 16.62 -24.53
C ARG A 114 -14.51 17.31 -23.17
N ASP A 115 -15.68 17.36 -22.55
CA ASP A 115 -15.86 18.05 -21.26
C ASP A 115 -15.13 17.33 -20.12
N LEU A 116 -15.14 15.99 -20.13
CA LEU A 116 -14.37 15.17 -19.17
C LEU A 116 -12.85 15.38 -19.29
N ILE A 117 -12.32 15.47 -20.51
CA ILE A 117 -10.89 15.75 -20.74
C ILE A 117 -10.53 17.10 -20.12
N ARG A 118 -11.33 18.13 -20.38
CA ARG A 118 -11.09 19.47 -19.83
C ARG A 118 -11.04 19.45 -18.30
N GLN A 119 -12.05 18.85 -17.67
CA GLN A 119 -12.12 18.75 -16.22
C GLN A 119 -10.91 18.00 -15.63
N ARG A 120 -10.58 16.83 -16.19
CA ARG A 120 -9.49 15.99 -15.67
C ARG A 120 -8.12 16.62 -15.87
N VAL A 121 -7.91 17.38 -16.96
CA VAL A 121 -6.69 18.15 -17.18
C VAL A 121 -6.57 19.28 -16.16
N ASP A 122 -7.66 19.95 -15.81
CA ASP A 122 -7.67 20.98 -14.76
C ASP A 122 -7.33 20.36 -13.39
N ASP A 123 -7.97 19.23 -13.05
CA ASP A 123 -7.68 18.48 -11.81
C ASP A 123 -6.21 18.04 -11.75
N LEU A 124 -5.68 17.51 -12.86
CA LEU A 124 -4.28 17.10 -12.97
C LEU A 124 -3.32 18.30 -12.80
N THR A 125 -3.69 19.47 -13.32
CA THR A 125 -2.90 20.70 -13.21
C THR A 125 -2.80 21.18 -11.76
N VAL A 126 -3.87 21.00 -10.96
CA VAL A 126 -3.88 21.32 -9.54
C VAL A 126 -2.97 20.39 -8.74
N LEU A 127 -2.96 19.09 -9.04
CA LEU A 127 -2.09 18.14 -8.34
C LEU A 127 -0.60 18.42 -8.59
N ILE A 128 -0.23 18.73 -9.83
CA ILE A 128 1.18 18.98 -10.18
C ILE A 128 1.63 20.42 -9.94
N LEU A 129 0.91 21.19 -9.10
CA LEU A 129 1.20 22.61 -8.87
C LEU A 129 2.65 22.81 -8.39
N GLU A 130 3.17 21.95 -7.52
CA GLU A 130 4.53 22.09 -7.00
C GLU A 130 5.62 21.71 -8.01
N ASN A 131 5.27 21.07 -9.14
CA ASN A 131 6.21 20.63 -10.16
C ASN A 131 6.08 21.45 -11.46
N PRO A 132 6.91 22.51 -11.66
CA PRO A 132 6.82 23.38 -12.83
C PRO A 132 7.15 22.67 -14.15
N ARG A 133 7.90 21.56 -14.14
CA ARG A 133 8.20 20.78 -15.35
C ARG A 133 7.00 19.98 -15.81
N GLN A 134 6.33 19.29 -14.89
CA GLN A 134 5.11 18.52 -15.19
C GLN A 134 3.97 19.43 -15.62
N ARG A 135 3.82 20.59 -14.96
CA ARG A 135 2.81 21.59 -15.34
C ARG A 135 2.95 22.01 -16.80
N LYS A 136 4.18 22.28 -17.27
CA LYS A 136 4.44 22.60 -18.69
C LYS A 136 4.06 21.46 -19.63
N ARG A 137 4.20 20.20 -19.22
CA ARG A 137 3.78 19.03 -20.02
C ARG A 137 2.26 18.95 -20.13
N VAL A 138 1.53 19.11 -19.03
CA VAL A 138 0.06 19.08 -19.04
C VAL A 138 -0.54 20.22 -19.85
N ILE A 139 0.06 21.41 -19.82
CA ILE A 139 -0.34 22.51 -20.71
C ILE A 139 -0.21 22.11 -22.18
N LYS A 140 0.86 21.41 -22.58
CA LYS A 140 1.01 20.91 -23.96
C LYS A 140 -0.08 19.90 -24.35
N VAL A 141 -0.49 19.04 -23.42
CA VAL A 141 -1.62 18.11 -23.63
C VAL A 141 -2.89 18.89 -23.93
N GLN A 142 -3.19 19.90 -23.11
CA GLN A 142 -4.35 20.77 -23.28
C GLN A 142 -4.32 21.49 -24.64
N GLU A 143 -3.18 22.09 -25.00
CA GLU A 143 -2.99 22.78 -26.28
C GLU A 143 -3.17 21.84 -27.47
N ALA A 144 -2.62 20.63 -27.42
CA ALA A 144 -2.71 19.66 -28.50
C ALA A 144 -4.15 19.18 -28.72
N VAL A 145 -4.87 18.85 -27.65
CA VAL A 145 -6.28 18.44 -27.72
C VAL A 145 -7.16 19.59 -28.22
N GLN A 146 -6.97 20.81 -27.70
CA GLN A 146 -7.76 21.97 -28.11
C GLN A 146 -7.53 22.31 -29.59
N LYS A 147 -6.26 22.34 -30.01
CA LYS A 147 -5.91 22.57 -31.42
C LYS A 147 -6.52 21.51 -32.33
N TRP A 148 -6.55 20.25 -31.91
CA TRP A 148 -7.19 19.19 -32.68
C TRP A 148 -8.70 19.41 -32.82
N LEU A 149 -9.39 19.77 -31.74
CA LEU A 149 -10.83 20.08 -31.76
C LEU A 149 -11.14 21.20 -32.77
N ASP A 150 -10.38 22.30 -32.69
CA ASP A 150 -10.63 23.50 -33.48
C ASP A 150 -10.27 23.35 -34.96
N THR A 151 -9.20 22.60 -35.27
CA THR A 151 -8.65 22.51 -36.64
C THR A 151 -9.12 21.28 -37.41
N VAL A 152 -9.53 20.20 -36.72
CA VAL A 152 -9.87 18.92 -37.35
C VAL A 152 -11.29 18.51 -36.99
N ALA A 153 -11.56 18.25 -35.71
CA ALA A 153 -12.80 17.59 -35.30
C ALA A 153 -14.04 18.42 -35.63
N THR A 154 -14.12 19.66 -35.14
CA THR A 154 -15.29 20.52 -35.33
C THR A 154 -15.52 20.87 -36.80
N PRO A 155 -14.52 21.26 -37.61
CA PRO A 155 -14.70 21.49 -39.03
C PRO A 155 -15.23 20.26 -39.79
N GLU A 156 -14.64 19.08 -39.60
CA GLU A 156 -15.03 17.85 -40.30
C GLU A 156 -16.43 17.37 -39.91
N MET A 157 -16.76 17.37 -38.60
CA MET A 157 -18.09 17.01 -38.14
C MET A 157 -19.15 17.99 -38.67
N SER A 158 -18.85 19.30 -38.69
CA SER A 158 -19.77 20.30 -39.26
C SER A 158 -19.98 20.11 -40.77
N ALA A 159 -18.93 19.75 -41.51
CA ALA A 159 -19.00 19.50 -42.94
C ALA A 159 -19.81 18.24 -43.24
N ARG A 160 -19.59 17.16 -42.47
CA ARG A 160 -20.35 15.92 -42.58
C ARG A 160 -21.83 16.11 -42.25
N ARG A 161 -22.14 16.90 -41.21
CA ARG A 161 -23.50 17.27 -40.83
C ARG A 161 -24.22 18.03 -41.96
N ARG A 162 -23.54 18.98 -42.60
CA ARG A 162 -24.07 19.72 -43.77
C ARG A 162 -24.29 18.81 -44.98
N ALA A 163 -23.36 17.90 -45.27
CA ALA A 163 -23.45 16.98 -46.39
C ALA A 163 -24.61 15.97 -46.26
N LYS A 164 -25.00 15.59 -45.03
CA LYS A 164 -26.20 14.75 -44.79
C LYS A 164 -27.51 15.43 -45.22
N GLY A 165 -27.56 16.77 -45.22
CA GLY A 165 -28.72 17.56 -45.64
C GLY A 165 -28.86 17.78 -47.14
N THR A 166 -27.77 17.57 -47.90
CA THR A 166 -27.75 17.69 -49.36
C THR A 166 -27.54 16.31 -49.97
N ALA A 167 -28.62 15.70 -50.47
CA ALA A 167 -28.53 14.46 -51.23
C ALA A 167 -27.76 14.72 -52.54
N THR A 168 -26.44 14.65 -52.49
CA THR A 168 -25.62 14.59 -53.70
C THR A 168 -24.47 13.65 -53.44
N LYS A 169 -24.43 12.59 -54.25
CA LYS A 169 -23.28 11.69 -54.41
C LYS A 169 -22.08 12.54 -54.86
N SER A 170 -21.34 13.12 -53.92
CA SER A 170 -20.00 13.62 -54.20
C SER A 170 -19.01 12.51 -53.91
N GLU A 171 -18.68 11.78 -54.97
CA GLU A 171 -17.36 11.21 -55.18
C GLU A 171 -16.31 12.27 -54.86
N THR A 172 -15.71 12.18 -53.68
CA THR A 172 -14.51 12.95 -53.35
C THR A 172 -13.61 12.04 -52.53
N ASN A 173 -12.67 11.42 -53.23
CA ASN A 173 -11.45 10.76 -52.78
C ASN A 173 -11.47 10.04 -51.42
N PRO A 174 -11.47 8.70 -51.38
CA PRO A 174 -11.26 7.91 -50.16
C PRO A 174 -9.80 7.93 -49.64
N ALA A 175 -8.95 8.85 -50.10
CA ALA A 175 -7.50 8.71 -50.04
C ALA A 175 -6.74 9.77 -49.21
N GLY A 176 -7.42 10.66 -48.46
CA GLY A 176 -6.74 11.77 -47.76
C GLY A 176 -7.05 11.99 -46.27
N THR A 177 -8.19 11.56 -45.75
CA THR A 177 -8.72 12.11 -44.47
C THR A 177 -9.06 11.05 -43.41
N LEU A 178 -8.83 9.78 -43.69
CA LEU A 178 -8.82 8.70 -42.69
C LEU A 178 -7.37 8.46 -42.21
N ALA A 179 -6.65 9.55 -41.92
CA ALA A 179 -5.31 9.45 -41.39
C ALA A 179 -5.35 8.67 -40.07
N LEU A 180 -4.70 7.51 -40.07
CA LEU A 180 -4.47 6.64 -38.92
C LEU A 180 -3.77 7.44 -37.82
N GLY A 181 -4.54 7.89 -36.84
CA GLY A 181 -4.04 8.65 -35.69
C GLY A 181 -3.85 10.11 -36.03
N ASN A 182 -4.46 11.00 -35.26
CA ASN A 182 -4.14 12.41 -35.39
C ASN A 182 -2.83 12.71 -34.66
N ASP A 183 -1.83 13.27 -35.35
CA ASP A 183 -0.52 13.59 -34.77
C ASP A 183 -0.61 14.45 -33.51
N LEU A 184 -1.62 15.33 -33.39
CA LEU A 184 -1.84 16.13 -32.17
C LEU A 184 -2.33 15.25 -31.01
N LEU A 185 -3.24 14.30 -31.27
CA LEU A 185 -3.72 13.38 -30.24
C LEU A 185 -2.65 12.35 -29.87
N ASN A 186 -1.83 11.90 -30.83
CA ASN A 186 -0.64 11.08 -30.57
C ASN A 186 0.34 11.84 -29.66
N GLN A 187 0.66 13.09 -29.98
CA GLN A 187 1.52 13.94 -29.14
C GLN A 187 0.95 14.12 -27.72
N ALA A 188 -0.35 14.33 -27.58
CA ALA A 188 -1.00 14.41 -26.28
C ALA A 188 -0.83 13.10 -25.49
N ARG A 189 -1.04 11.94 -26.12
CA ARG A 189 -0.85 10.61 -25.52
C ARG A 189 0.61 10.37 -25.11
N GLU A 190 1.57 10.69 -25.98
CA GLU A 190 3.01 10.58 -25.66
C GLU A 190 3.42 11.44 -24.46
N VAL A 191 2.90 12.67 -24.37
CA VAL A 191 3.19 13.54 -23.23
C VAL A 191 2.59 12.98 -21.94
N LEU A 192 1.36 12.47 -21.98
CA LEU A 192 0.72 11.81 -20.84
C LEU A 192 1.49 10.55 -20.41
N GLN A 193 1.93 9.73 -21.37
CA GLN A 193 2.78 8.56 -21.11
C GLN A 193 4.10 8.97 -20.45
N SER A 194 4.79 9.98 -20.98
CA SER A 194 6.04 10.47 -20.39
C SER A 194 5.89 10.99 -18.95
N LEU A 195 4.70 11.51 -18.61
CA LEU A 195 4.37 11.99 -17.27
C LEU A 195 4.08 10.81 -16.34
N GLN A 196 3.35 9.80 -16.83
CA GLN A 196 3.15 8.54 -16.12
C GLN A 196 4.50 7.86 -15.85
N ASP A 197 5.40 7.76 -16.84
CA ASP A 197 6.73 7.16 -16.72
C ASP A 197 7.63 7.85 -15.68
N GLU A 198 7.52 9.18 -15.54
CA GLU A 198 8.29 9.93 -14.54
C GLU A 198 7.78 9.66 -13.12
N GLU A 199 6.47 9.74 -12.93
CA GLU A 199 5.81 9.43 -11.66
C GLU A 199 6.03 7.96 -11.25
N GLN A 200 6.02 7.08 -12.23
CA GLN A 200 6.33 5.67 -12.10
C GLN A 200 7.73 5.40 -11.53
N ILE A 201 8.76 6.10 -12.04
CA ILE A 201 10.13 5.96 -11.54
C ILE A 201 10.20 6.41 -10.08
N VAL A 202 9.57 7.55 -9.77
CA VAL A 202 9.54 8.14 -8.44
C VAL A 202 8.83 7.22 -7.45
N LEU A 203 7.74 6.59 -7.86
CA LEU A 203 7.00 5.68 -6.99
C LEU A 203 7.72 4.36 -6.78
N ASN A 204 8.35 3.80 -7.81
CA ASN A 204 9.16 2.57 -7.69
C ASN A 204 10.27 2.72 -6.66
N GLN A 205 10.86 3.91 -6.54
CA GLN A 205 11.86 4.21 -5.53
C GLN A 205 11.30 4.30 -4.11
N ARG A 206 9.99 4.53 -3.96
CA ARG A 206 9.32 4.81 -2.67
C ARG A 206 8.49 3.64 -2.14
N MET A 207 8.05 2.72 -3.00
CA MET A 207 7.21 1.60 -2.58
C MET A 207 7.97 0.56 -1.74
N HIS A 208 7.35 0.14 -0.64
CA HIS A 208 7.86 -0.97 0.18
C HIS A 208 7.37 -2.32 -0.34
N ASP A 209 8.06 -3.42 -0.02
CA ASP A 209 7.66 -4.76 -0.49
C ASP A 209 6.22 -5.14 -0.07
N GLN A 210 5.75 -4.63 1.07
CA GLN A 210 4.38 -4.84 1.54
C GLN A 210 3.33 -4.16 0.67
N ASP A 211 3.67 -2.97 0.17
CA ASP A 211 2.80 -2.16 -0.67
C ASP A 211 2.66 -2.78 -2.05
N TRP A 212 3.77 -3.30 -2.57
CA TRP A 212 3.79 -4.07 -3.80
C TRP A 212 2.96 -5.35 -3.69
N ALA A 213 3.09 -6.11 -2.59
CA ALA A 213 2.27 -7.31 -2.38
C ALA A 213 0.77 -6.98 -2.30
N THR A 214 0.39 -5.88 -1.66
CA THR A 214 -1.00 -5.45 -1.55
C THR A 214 -1.57 -5.04 -2.91
N GLN A 215 -0.80 -4.27 -3.70
CA GLN A 215 -1.18 -3.88 -5.05
C GLN A 215 -1.35 -5.12 -5.94
N SER A 216 -0.41 -6.06 -5.88
CA SER A 216 -0.50 -7.32 -6.61
C SER A 216 -1.74 -8.13 -6.25
N ALA A 217 -2.11 -8.20 -4.97
CA ALA A 217 -3.34 -8.86 -4.53
C ALA A 217 -4.61 -8.18 -5.08
N GLN A 218 -4.61 -6.84 -5.17
CA GLN A 218 -5.71 -6.09 -5.78
C GLN A 218 -5.81 -6.36 -7.28
N ILE A 219 -4.68 -6.40 -8.00
CA ILE A 219 -4.66 -6.76 -9.43
C ILE A 219 -5.25 -8.15 -9.62
N LEU A 220 -4.82 -9.14 -8.83
CA LEU A 220 -5.36 -10.51 -8.85
C LEU A 220 -6.84 -10.61 -8.46
N ASN A 221 -7.42 -9.59 -7.81
CA ASN A 221 -8.86 -9.53 -7.54
C ASN A 221 -9.66 -9.01 -8.74
N PHE A 222 -9.15 -7.99 -9.42
CA PHE A 222 -9.86 -7.34 -10.53
C PHE A 222 -9.61 -8.00 -11.88
N LEU A 223 -8.46 -8.63 -12.09
CA LEU A 223 -8.11 -9.28 -13.35
C LEU A 223 -9.10 -10.41 -13.73
N PRO A 224 -9.53 -11.30 -12.82
CA PRO A 224 -10.57 -12.29 -13.13
C PRO A 224 -11.94 -11.67 -13.45
N LYS A 225 -12.24 -10.47 -12.95
CA LYS A 225 -13.48 -9.75 -13.27
C LYS A 225 -13.42 -9.14 -14.67
N LEU A 226 -12.25 -8.62 -15.06
CA LEU A 226 -11.97 -8.19 -16.42
C LEU A 226 -12.13 -9.35 -17.41
N ASP A 227 -11.50 -10.49 -17.12
CA ASP A 227 -11.62 -11.70 -17.95
C ASP A 227 -13.07 -12.17 -18.07
N ARG A 228 -13.80 -12.25 -16.95
CA ARG A 228 -15.23 -12.57 -16.96
C ARG A 228 -16.04 -11.62 -17.84
N ALA A 229 -15.77 -10.32 -17.81
CA ALA A 229 -16.47 -9.35 -18.65
C ALA A 229 -16.23 -9.63 -20.15
N VAL A 230 -14.98 -9.94 -20.54
CA VAL A 230 -14.65 -10.33 -21.92
C VAL A 230 -15.36 -11.62 -22.34
N VAL A 231 -15.42 -12.62 -21.46
CA VAL A 231 -16.13 -13.88 -21.72
C VAL A 231 -17.64 -13.65 -21.87
N GLU A 232 -18.25 -12.84 -21.01
CA GLU A 232 -19.66 -12.47 -21.11
C GLU A 232 -19.93 -11.68 -22.41
N MET A 233 -19.04 -10.78 -22.82
CA MET A 233 -19.16 -10.11 -24.13
C MET A 233 -19.24 -11.13 -25.28
N GLU A 234 -18.37 -12.14 -25.32
CA GLU A 234 -18.42 -13.16 -26.37
C GLU A 234 -19.70 -14.01 -26.28
N LYS A 235 -20.08 -14.41 -25.07
CA LYS A 235 -21.27 -15.24 -24.79
C LYS A 235 -22.56 -14.54 -25.21
N GLU A 236 -22.75 -13.30 -24.78
CA GLU A 236 -23.96 -12.52 -25.09
C GLU A 236 -24.03 -12.20 -26.58
N LYS A 237 -22.90 -11.87 -27.22
CA LYS A 237 -22.84 -11.73 -28.69
C LYS A 237 -23.29 -13.03 -29.38
N ARG A 238 -22.77 -14.19 -28.98
CA ARG A 238 -23.19 -15.49 -29.55
C ARG A 238 -24.68 -15.76 -29.33
N GLY A 239 -25.20 -15.47 -28.13
CA GLY A 239 -26.62 -15.57 -27.82
C GLY A 239 -27.49 -14.75 -28.78
N TYR A 240 -27.09 -13.51 -29.07
CA TYR A 240 -27.78 -12.67 -30.05
C TYR A 240 -27.70 -13.23 -31.47
N LEU A 241 -26.52 -13.68 -31.92
CA LEU A 241 -26.36 -14.22 -33.28
C LEU A 241 -27.19 -15.49 -33.51
N LEU A 242 -27.40 -16.28 -32.45
CA LEU A 242 -28.20 -17.51 -32.49
C LEU A 242 -29.71 -17.23 -32.43
N THR A 243 -30.15 -16.34 -31.56
CA THR A 243 -31.58 -16.15 -31.24
C THR A 243 -32.22 -14.93 -31.90
N GLY A 244 -31.43 -13.89 -32.18
CA GLY A 244 -31.92 -12.58 -32.60
C GLY A 244 -32.57 -11.74 -31.50
N GLU A 245 -32.60 -12.22 -30.24
CA GLU A 245 -33.27 -11.51 -29.16
C GLU A 245 -32.48 -10.30 -28.66
N ASN A 246 -33.12 -9.14 -28.57
CA ASN A 246 -32.45 -7.90 -28.18
C ASN A 246 -31.96 -7.89 -26.72
N SER A 247 -32.46 -8.80 -25.86
CA SER A 247 -32.00 -9.01 -24.48
C SER A 247 -30.48 -9.27 -24.41
N PHE A 248 -29.95 -10.08 -25.33
CA PHE A 248 -28.53 -10.39 -25.45
C PHE A 248 -27.70 -9.18 -25.86
N VAL A 249 -28.23 -8.28 -26.70
CA VAL A 249 -27.53 -7.04 -27.08
C VAL A 249 -27.40 -6.10 -25.87
N GLU A 250 -28.44 -6.01 -25.03
CA GLU A 250 -28.38 -5.21 -23.82
C GLU A 250 -27.45 -5.83 -22.76
N ALA A 251 -27.40 -7.16 -22.66
CA ALA A 251 -26.42 -7.86 -21.82
C ALA A 251 -24.98 -7.67 -22.31
N TYR A 252 -24.77 -7.74 -23.63
CA TYR A 252 -23.48 -7.43 -24.26
C TYR A 252 -23.00 -6.01 -23.93
N LYS A 253 -23.86 -4.99 -24.07
CA LYS A 253 -23.53 -3.60 -23.71
C LYS A 253 -23.14 -3.45 -22.24
N ARG A 254 -23.83 -4.17 -21.34
CA ARG A 254 -23.48 -4.23 -19.91
C ARG A 254 -22.11 -4.86 -19.70
N ALA A 255 -21.82 -5.99 -20.33
CA ALA A 255 -20.52 -6.64 -20.25
C ALA A 255 -19.37 -5.76 -20.81
N VAL A 256 -19.62 -5.01 -21.88
CA VAL A 256 -18.67 -4.00 -22.40
C VAL A 256 -18.42 -2.90 -21.35
N THR A 257 -19.47 -2.43 -20.68
CA THR A 257 -19.35 -1.42 -19.60
C THR A 257 -18.55 -1.97 -18.42
N ASP A 258 -18.78 -3.21 -18.02
CA ASP A 258 -18.03 -3.89 -16.96
C ASP A 258 -16.56 -4.04 -17.35
N PHE A 259 -16.26 -4.40 -18.60
CA PHE A 259 -14.89 -4.47 -19.12
C PHE A 259 -14.16 -3.15 -18.94
N TYR A 260 -14.73 -2.03 -19.42
CA TYR A 260 -14.10 -0.71 -19.27
C TYR A 260 -13.97 -0.29 -17.81
N THR A 261 -14.91 -0.68 -16.96
CA THR A 261 -14.87 -0.40 -15.52
C THR A 261 -13.69 -1.11 -14.86
N TYR A 262 -13.55 -2.43 -15.07
CA TYR A 262 -12.44 -3.20 -14.52
C TYR A 262 -11.09 -2.84 -15.15
N ASN A 263 -11.07 -2.52 -16.44
CA ASN A 263 -9.86 -2.01 -17.11
C ASN A 263 -9.43 -0.67 -16.50
N GLY A 264 -10.37 0.22 -16.17
CA GLY A 264 -10.09 1.47 -15.46
C GLY A 264 -9.51 1.23 -14.06
N TYR A 265 -10.09 0.32 -13.27
CA TYR A 265 -9.53 -0.05 -11.96
C TYR A 265 -8.12 -0.64 -12.08
N LEU A 266 -7.92 -1.56 -13.03
CA LEU A 266 -6.62 -2.16 -13.27
C LEU A 266 -5.61 -1.13 -13.76
N SER A 267 -6.01 -0.17 -14.60
CA SER A 267 -5.13 0.90 -15.08
C SER A 267 -4.58 1.75 -13.93
N ILE A 268 -5.36 1.94 -12.87
CA ILE A 268 -4.91 2.60 -11.65
C ILE A 268 -3.92 1.73 -10.88
N LEU A 269 -4.18 0.43 -10.79
CA LEU A 269 -3.34 -0.50 -10.02
C LEU A 269 -2.03 -0.81 -10.71
N VAL A 270 -2.02 -0.88 -12.04
CA VAL A 270 -0.83 -1.16 -12.84
C VAL A 270 -0.13 0.11 -13.27
N ALA A 271 -0.70 1.28 -12.96
CA ALA A 271 -0.12 2.59 -13.22
C ALA A 271 1.36 2.56 -12.86
N ASN A 272 1.65 1.96 -11.70
CA ASN A 272 2.95 1.85 -11.06
C ASN A 272 3.81 0.68 -11.56
N SER A 273 3.54 0.10 -12.73
CA SER A 273 4.47 -0.82 -13.38
C SER A 273 4.39 -0.66 -14.90
N PRO A 274 5.39 -0.04 -15.58
CA PRO A 274 5.28 0.28 -17.01
C PRO A 274 5.03 -0.97 -17.85
N ALA A 275 5.71 -2.07 -17.53
CA ALA A 275 5.52 -3.35 -18.20
C ALA A 275 4.08 -3.89 -18.03
N GLN A 276 3.47 -3.73 -16.85
CA GLN A 276 2.09 -4.16 -16.61
C GLN A 276 1.08 -3.20 -17.25
N ALA A 277 1.37 -1.91 -17.28
CA ALA A 277 0.57 -0.90 -17.96
C ALA A 277 0.55 -1.13 -19.47
N GLU A 278 1.70 -1.43 -20.06
CA GLU A 278 1.83 -1.80 -21.47
C GLU A 278 1.02 -3.06 -21.80
N LEU A 279 1.15 -4.12 -21.01
CA LEU A 279 0.36 -5.36 -21.16
C LEU A 279 -1.15 -5.09 -21.05
N LEU A 280 -1.58 -4.26 -20.08
CA LEU A 280 -2.99 -3.91 -19.92
C LEU A 280 -3.50 -3.07 -21.11
N ALA A 281 -2.68 -2.16 -21.63
CA ALA A 281 -3.00 -1.35 -22.80
C ALA A 281 -3.12 -2.20 -24.05
N GLU A 282 -2.24 -3.21 -24.21
CA GLU A 282 -2.29 -4.18 -25.30
C GLU A 282 -3.56 -5.04 -25.24
N ILE A 283 -3.94 -5.53 -24.06
CA ILE A 283 -5.22 -6.23 -23.84
C ILE A 283 -6.39 -5.34 -24.22
N ARG A 284 -6.40 -4.07 -23.77
CA ARG A 284 -7.46 -3.12 -24.13
C ARG A 284 -7.56 -2.92 -25.63
N SER A 285 -6.43 -2.63 -26.28
CA SER A 285 -6.34 -2.43 -27.74
C SER A 285 -6.86 -3.66 -28.50
N SER A 286 -6.52 -4.86 -28.03
CA SER A 286 -6.96 -6.12 -28.65
C SER A 286 -8.46 -6.36 -28.49
N VAL A 287 -9.02 -6.07 -27.31
CA VAL A 287 -10.48 -6.12 -27.08
C VAL A 287 -11.21 -5.10 -27.95
N GLU A 288 -10.72 -3.86 -28.04
CA GLU A 288 -11.31 -2.83 -28.92
C GLU A 288 -11.19 -3.24 -30.40
N GLY A 289 -10.08 -3.85 -30.79
CA GLY A 289 -9.89 -4.45 -32.09
C GLY A 289 -10.93 -5.53 -32.39
N TRP A 290 -11.19 -6.43 -31.44
CA TRP A 290 -12.23 -7.46 -31.56
C TRP A 290 -13.64 -6.87 -31.64
N ILE A 291 -13.95 -5.86 -30.81
CA ILE A 291 -15.25 -5.16 -30.85
C ILE A 291 -15.49 -4.57 -32.23
N ASN A 292 -14.52 -3.83 -32.76
CA ASN A 292 -14.67 -3.04 -33.98
C ASN A 292 -14.58 -3.87 -35.26
N LYS A 293 -13.74 -4.91 -35.27
CA LYS A 293 -13.51 -5.75 -36.47
C LYS A 293 -14.44 -6.95 -36.54
N SER A 294 -15.02 -7.38 -35.42
CA SER A 294 -15.81 -8.61 -35.35
C SER A 294 -17.15 -8.40 -34.64
N ALA A 295 -17.18 -8.02 -33.36
CA ALA A 295 -18.42 -8.11 -32.58
C ALA A 295 -19.53 -7.16 -33.08
N VAL A 296 -19.21 -5.87 -33.27
CA VAL A 296 -20.18 -4.88 -33.75
C VAL A 296 -20.62 -5.18 -35.20
N PRO A 297 -19.70 -5.42 -36.17
CA PRO A 297 -20.10 -5.80 -37.52
C PRO A 297 -21.01 -7.03 -37.58
N GLN A 298 -20.75 -8.06 -36.77
CA GLN A 298 -21.60 -9.26 -36.72
C GLN A 298 -22.99 -8.98 -36.15
N ILE A 299 -23.08 -8.20 -35.06
CA ILE A 299 -24.36 -7.78 -34.47
C ILE A 299 -25.17 -6.96 -35.49
N ASP A 300 -24.54 -6.01 -36.17
CA ASP A 300 -25.21 -5.16 -37.15
C ASP A 300 -25.62 -5.93 -38.41
N ALA A 301 -24.77 -6.85 -38.89
CA ALA A 301 -25.11 -7.74 -40.01
C ALA A 301 -26.30 -8.65 -39.65
N LYS A 302 -26.35 -9.20 -38.43
CA LYS A 302 -27.50 -9.97 -37.96
C LYS A 302 -28.78 -9.12 -37.89
N ARG A 303 -28.67 -7.89 -37.39
CA ARG A 303 -29.79 -6.92 -37.35
C ARG A 303 -30.31 -6.56 -38.74
N ALA A 304 -29.42 -6.51 -39.73
CA ALA A 304 -29.75 -6.24 -41.14
C ALA A 304 -30.14 -7.50 -41.94
N SER A 305 -30.32 -8.67 -41.28
CA SER A 305 -30.63 -9.95 -41.91
C SER A 305 -29.61 -10.41 -42.97
N LYS A 306 -28.33 -10.05 -42.78
CA LYS A 306 -27.22 -10.42 -43.66
C LYS A 306 -26.42 -11.60 -43.12
N ASP A 307 -27.07 -12.76 -42.98
CA ASP A 307 -26.48 -13.93 -42.30
C ASP A 307 -25.20 -14.46 -42.98
N ALA A 308 -25.04 -14.29 -44.30
CA ALA A 308 -23.81 -14.67 -45.01
C ALA A 308 -22.58 -13.83 -44.61
N GLU A 309 -22.80 -12.55 -44.30
CA GLU A 309 -21.75 -11.63 -43.82
C GLU A 309 -21.33 -11.98 -42.39
N VAL A 310 -22.27 -12.43 -41.56
CA VAL A 310 -21.99 -12.96 -40.21
C VAL A 310 -21.04 -14.15 -40.30
N LEU A 311 -21.35 -15.15 -41.14
CA LEU A 311 -20.54 -16.37 -41.29
C LEU A 311 -19.11 -16.07 -41.74
N ALA A 312 -18.91 -15.10 -42.64
CA ALA A 312 -17.59 -14.71 -43.12
C ALA A 312 -16.72 -14.07 -42.01
N LEU A 313 -17.33 -13.43 -41.02
CA LEU A 313 -16.63 -12.71 -39.95
C LEU A 313 -16.31 -13.58 -38.73
N ILE A 314 -16.95 -14.75 -38.56
CA ILE A 314 -16.84 -15.58 -37.34
C ILE A 314 -15.38 -15.98 -37.07
N GLY A 315 -14.67 -16.52 -38.07
CA GLY A 315 -13.32 -17.06 -37.88
C GLY A 315 -12.33 -16.01 -37.37
N SER A 316 -12.38 -14.78 -37.92
CA SER A 316 -11.51 -13.67 -37.46
C SER A 316 -11.82 -13.22 -36.02
N GLY A 317 -13.06 -13.36 -35.58
CA GLY A 317 -13.48 -13.01 -34.23
C GLY A 317 -13.02 -14.02 -33.19
N GLU A 318 -12.94 -15.30 -33.55
CA GLU A 318 -12.50 -16.37 -32.65
C GLU A 318 -10.99 -16.33 -32.40
N THR A 319 -10.19 -16.04 -33.43
CA THR A 319 -8.73 -15.90 -33.28
C THR A 319 -8.38 -14.73 -32.37
N LEU A 320 -9.00 -13.56 -32.59
CA LEU A 320 -8.80 -12.38 -31.75
C LEU A 320 -9.19 -12.66 -30.28
N MET A 321 -10.26 -13.42 -30.04
CA MET A 321 -10.67 -13.81 -28.69
C MET A 321 -9.71 -14.80 -28.02
N ALA A 322 -9.17 -15.75 -28.77
CA ALA A 322 -8.13 -16.66 -28.26
C ALA A 322 -6.88 -15.88 -27.84
N ASP A 323 -6.45 -14.91 -28.64
CA ASP A 323 -5.31 -14.05 -28.33
C ASP A 323 -5.55 -13.22 -27.06
N ILE A 324 -6.73 -12.59 -26.94
CA ILE A 324 -7.11 -11.83 -25.74
C ILE A 324 -7.07 -12.69 -24.48
N ARG A 325 -7.63 -13.91 -24.52
CA ARG A 325 -7.60 -14.86 -23.39
C ARG A 325 -6.18 -15.26 -23.03
N GLN A 326 -5.32 -15.48 -24.03
CA GLN A 326 -3.93 -15.81 -23.79
C GLN A 326 -3.18 -14.66 -23.11
N MET A 327 -3.41 -13.42 -23.55
CA MET A 327 -2.83 -12.23 -22.91
C MET A 327 -3.28 -12.08 -21.45
N LEU A 328 -4.58 -12.24 -21.18
CA LEU A 328 -5.13 -12.21 -19.82
C LEU A 328 -4.53 -13.30 -18.92
N THR A 329 -4.41 -14.53 -19.43
CA THR A 329 -3.80 -15.66 -18.70
C THR A 329 -2.33 -15.41 -18.40
N ASN A 330 -1.58 -14.89 -19.38
CA ASN A 330 -0.17 -14.56 -19.21
C ASN A 330 0.02 -13.45 -18.17
N PHE A 331 -0.84 -12.43 -18.20
CA PHE A 331 -0.82 -11.37 -17.20
C PHE A 331 -1.07 -11.95 -15.80
N GLU A 332 -2.12 -12.74 -15.62
CA GLU A 332 -2.45 -13.34 -14.32
C GLU A 332 -1.29 -14.16 -13.75
N LYS A 333 -0.66 -14.99 -14.58
CA LYS A 333 0.49 -15.82 -14.17
C LYS A 333 1.70 -14.97 -13.76
N ASN A 334 1.99 -13.91 -14.52
CA ASN A 334 3.09 -13.01 -14.20
C ASN A 334 2.83 -12.27 -12.88
N GLU A 335 1.60 -11.79 -12.68
CA GLU A 335 1.23 -11.09 -11.46
C GLU A 335 1.27 -12.00 -10.23
N LEU A 336 0.81 -13.25 -10.36
CA LEU A 336 0.88 -14.24 -9.28
C LEU A 336 2.34 -14.51 -8.85
N SER A 337 3.23 -14.65 -9.83
CA SER A 337 4.67 -14.85 -9.57
C SER A 337 5.30 -13.66 -8.84
N HIS A 338 4.93 -12.42 -9.21
CA HIS A 338 5.37 -11.23 -8.51
C HIS A 338 4.82 -11.14 -7.09
N TYR A 339 3.54 -11.44 -6.90
CA TYR A 339 2.89 -11.45 -5.59
C TYR A 339 3.60 -12.39 -4.62
N GLU A 340 3.86 -13.64 -5.01
CA GLU A 340 4.51 -14.64 -4.15
C GLU A 340 5.90 -14.18 -3.68
N LEU A 341 6.71 -13.62 -4.61
CA LEU A 341 8.02 -13.07 -4.30
C LEU A 341 7.91 -11.94 -3.27
N ARG A 342 7.07 -10.94 -3.54
CA ARG A 342 6.91 -9.72 -2.72
C ARG A 342 6.31 -10.02 -1.34
N ALA A 343 5.32 -10.91 -1.27
CA ALA A 343 4.67 -11.32 -0.03
C ALA A 343 5.65 -12.01 0.93
N SER A 344 6.57 -12.83 0.40
CA SER A 344 7.60 -13.50 1.21
C SER A 344 8.59 -12.50 1.84
N LEU A 345 9.01 -11.49 1.08
CA LEU A 345 9.92 -10.42 1.54
C LEU A 345 9.26 -9.53 2.60
N ALA A 346 8.01 -9.12 2.33
CA ALA A 346 7.19 -8.32 3.23
C ALA A 346 7.00 -8.97 4.61
N THR A 347 6.75 -10.29 4.63
CA THR A 347 6.55 -11.06 5.86
C THR A 347 7.83 -11.13 6.68
N ARG A 348 8.98 -11.37 6.02
CA ARG A 348 10.29 -11.43 6.67
C ARG A 348 10.65 -10.10 7.35
N GLN A 349 10.37 -8.98 6.70
CA GLN A 349 10.70 -7.67 7.23
C GLN A 349 9.84 -7.27 8.44
N ARG A 350 8.53 -7.61 8.44
CA ARG A 350 7.67 -7.45 9.63
C ARG A 350 8.19 -8.27 10.80
N ILE A 351 8.54 -9.55 10.59
CA ILE A 351 9.05 -10.42 11.65
C ILE A 351 10.37 -9.89 12.21
N LEU A 352 11.30 -9.41 11.37
CA LEU A 352 12.56 -8.84 11.84
C LEU A 352 12.35 -7.56 12.68
N ARG A 353 11.44 -6.67 12.26
CA ARG A 353 11.14 -5.45 13.02
C ARG A 353 10.47 -5.76 14.36
N THR A 354 9.48 -6.66 14.39
CA THR A 354 8.77 -7.01 15.63
C THR A 354 9.65 -7.83 16.59
N SER A 355 10.48 -8.74 16.07
CA SER A 355 11.44 -9.48 16.89
C SER A 355 12.54 -8.59 17.47
N ALA A 356 13.03 -7.60 16.73
CA ALA A 356 13.98 -6.61 17.26
C ALA A 356 13.37 -5.77 18.39
N LEU A 357 12.13 -5.31 18.24
CA LEU A 357 11.41 -4.58 19.29
C LEU A 357 11.13 -5.46 20.51
N ALA A 358 10.74 -6.72 20.30
CA ALA A 358 10.51 -7.68 21.38
C ALA A 358 11.80 -8.00 22.15
N LEU A 359 12.93 -8.18 21.45
CA LEU A 359 14.24 -8.38 22.07
C LEU A 359 14.69 -7.16 22.89
N LEU A 360 14.48 -5.95 22.37
CA LEU A 360 14.77 -4.72 23.12
C LEU A 360 13.91 -4.60 24.38
N ALA A 361 12.63 -4.96 24.31
CA ALA A 361 11.76 -4.99 25.48
C ALA A 361 12.21 -6.04 26.51
N LEU A 362 12.62 -7.24 26.08
CA LEU A 362 13.16 -8.28 26.96
C LEU A 362 14.47 -7.87 27.63
N VAL A 363 15.37 -7.18 26.92
CA VAL A 363 16.59 -6.60 27.49
C VAL A 363 16.25 -5.55 28.55
N ALA A 364 15.24 -4.72 28.31
CA ALA A 364 14.78 -3.72 29.29
C ALA A 364 14.28 -4.38 30.58
N VAL A 365 13.45 -5.42 30.48
CA VAL A 365 12.89 -6.15 31.63
C VAL A 365 13.98 -6.91 32.40
N SER A 366 14.90 -7.57 31.70
CA SER A 366 15.99 -8.32 32.34
C SER A 366 17.02 -7.42 33.04
N LEU A 367 17.25 -6.19 32.53
CA LEU A 367 18.07 -5.19 33.22
C LEU A 367 17.43 -4.71 34.52
N ASP A 368 16.10 -4.53 34.54
CA ASP A 368 15.36 -4.13 35.74
C ASP A 368 15.39 -5.22 36.83
N GLU A 369 15.21 -6.49 36.43
CA GLU A 369 15.25 -7.63 37.34
C GLU A 369 16.66 -7.95 37.87
N SER A 370 17.71 -7.75 37.07
CA SER A 370 19.11 -7.93 37.51
C SER A 370 19.55 -6.91 38.55
N VAL A 371 19.03 -5.69 38.48
CA VAL A 371 19.28 -4.63 39.46
C VAL A 371 18.53 -4.94 40.76
N GLY A 372 17.25 -5.32 40.69
CA GLY A 372 16.45 -5.66 41.89
C GLY A 372 16.85 -6.98 42.58
N GLY A 373 17.21 -8.01 41.82
CA GLY A 373 17.50 -9.36 42.34
C GLY A 373 18.81 -9.47 43.14
N LYS A 374 19.79 -8.61 42.85
CA LYS A 374 21.05 -8.55 43.62
C LYS A 374 20.83 -8.00 45.03
N ASP A 375 19.89 -7.06 45.20
CA ASP A 375 19.58 -6.47 46.51
C ASP A 375 18.77 -7.40 47.43
N VAL A 376 17.86 -8.20 46.87
CA VAL A 376 17.09 -9.21 47.65
C VAL A 376 18.00 -10.34 48.18
N ARG A 377 19.00 -10.76 47.39
CA ARG A 377 19.93 -11.82 47.80
C ARG A 377 20.90 -11.35 48.90
N LEU A 378 21.31 -10.08 48.85
CA LEU A 378 22.15 -9.46 49.88
C LEU A 378 21.41 -9.21 51.20
N SER A 379 20.10 -8.97 51.15
CA SER A 379 19.27 -8.78 52.36
C SER A 379 18.93 -10.11 53.05
N ARG A 380 18.72 -11.21 52.32
CA ARG A 380 18.59 -12.56 52.91
C ARG A 380 19.86 -13.02 53.63
N GLN A 381 21.04 -12.85 53.01
CA GLN A 381 22.31 -13.27 53.59
C GLN A 381 22.71 -12.48 54.86
N ARG A 382 22.10 -11.30 55.09
CA ARG A 382 22.29 -10.51 56.31
C ARG A 382 21.43 -11.01 57.48
N ASN A 383 20.29 -11.65 57.20
CA ASN A 383 19.37 -12.16 58.23
C ASN A 383 19.81 -13.53 58.80
N ASP A 384 20.67 -14.25 58.07
CA ASP A 384 21.14 -15.60 58.45
C ASP A 384 22.48 -15.60 59.23
N ARG A 385 22.98 -14.44 59.69
CA ARG A 385 24.14 -14.42 60.59
C ARG A 385 23.68 -14.62 62.04
N PRO A 386 24.17 -15.65 62.77
CA PRO A 386 23.82 -15.82 64.17
C PRO A 386 24.30 -14.63 64.99
N GLN A 387 23.38 -14.05 65.75
CA GLN A 387 23.59 -12.92 66.63
C GLN A 387 24.49 -13.38 67.80
N PHE A 388 25.78 -13.05 67.76
CA PHE A 388 26.67 -13.28 68.90
C PHE A 388 26.29 -12.30 70.02
N ASP A 389 25.79 -12.87 71.11
CA ASP A 389 25.27 -12.17 72.28
C ASP A 389 26.44 -11.58 73.09
N SER A 390 26.64 -10.26 73.00
CA SER A 390 27.64 -9.56 73.82
C SER A 390 27.01 -9.12 75.14
N ALA A 391 27.24 -9.91 76.19
CA ALA A 391 26.91 -9.56 77.56
C ALA A 391 27.50 -8.19 77.95
N ARG A 392 26.67 -7.27 78.44
CA ARG A 392 27.09 -6.05 79.16
C ARG A 392 26.89 -6.24 80.67
N PRO A 393 27.84 -5.84 81.53
CA PRO A 393 27.73 -6.02 82.96
C PRO A 393 26.79 -4.96 83.58
N GLN A 394 25.91 -5.43 84.47
CA GLN A 394 25.06 -4.60 85.30
C GLN A 394 25.89 -3.87 86.36
N THR A 395 25.66 -2.56 86.53
CA THR A 395 25.97 -1.88 87.80
C THR A 395 24.77 -1.09 88.30
N LEU A 396 24.47 -1.36 89.57
CA LEU A 396 23.37 -0.85 90.37
C LEU A 396 23.47 0.65 90.69
N ARG A 397 22.33 1.36 90.68
CA ARG A 397 22.06 2.39 91.72
C ARG A 397 20.57 2.75 91.89
N LYS A 398 20.00 2.15 92.94
CA LYS A 398 19.11 2.67 94.00
C LYS A 398 17.94 3.64 93.68
N ARG A 399 16.73 3.14 94.03
CA ARG A 399 15.63 3.72 94.85
C ARG A 399 15.17 5.17 94.56
N THR A 400 13.89 5.35 94.21
CA THR A 400 12.81 5.62 95.19
C THR A 400 11.41 5.47 94.59
N ARG A 401 10.52 5.03 95.47
CA ARG A 401 9.10 4.67 95.36
C ARG A 401 8.22 5.93 95.32
N PHE A 402 7.11 5.95 94.56
CA PHE A 402 5.83 6.54 94.99
C PHE A 402 4.68 6.03 94.09
N GLU A 403 3.67 5.46 94.75
CA GLU A 403 2.38 5.03 94.20
C GLU A 403 1.40 6.20 94.11
N ALA A 404 0.51 6.17 93.12
CA ALA A 404 -0.91 6.58 93.11
C ALA A 404 -1.34 6.75 91.64
N GLY A 405 -2.49 6.31 91.14
CA GLY A 405 -3.64 5.61 91.72
C GLY A 405 -4.69 5.39 90.60
N ARG A 406 -5.47 4.32 90.77
CA ARG A 406 -6.88 4.07 90.38
C ARG A 406 -7.59 4.94 89.31
N LEU A 407 -8.22 4.25 88.35
CA LEU A 407 -9.67 4.21 88.00
C LEU A 407 -9.80 3.69 86.55
N GLN A 408 -10.14 2.44 86.24
CA GLN A 408 -11.44 1.74 86.34
C GLN A 408 -12.56 2.33 85.45
N LEU A 409 -13.18 1.43 84.67
CA LEU A 409 -14.54 1.48 84.06
C LEU A 409 -14.67 2.30 82.77
N ASP A 410 -15.38 1.89 81.73
CA ASP A 410 -16.24 0.72 81.46
C ASP A 410 -16.70 0.83 79.99
N ARG A 411 -17.31 -0.26 79.49
CA ARG A 411 -18.28 -0.32 78.37
C ARG A 411 -17.68 -0.44 76.96
N ALA A 412 -17.52 -1.64 76.42
CA ALA A 412 -18.55 -2.59 75.95
C ALA A 412 -19.29 -2.11 74.68
N HIS A 413 -19.07 -2.81 73.57
CA HIS A 413 -20.08 -3.66 72.89
C HIS A 413 -19.48 -4.19 71.58
N GLY A 414 -19.37 -5.52 71.49
CA GLY A 414 -19.27 -6.21 70.20
C GLY A 414 -20.65 -6.34 69.55
N PRO A 415 -20.91 -7.44 68.84
CA PRO A 415 -20.29 -7.78 67.56
C PRO A 415 -21.37 -8.19 66.54
N HIS A 416 -20.92 -8.80 65.44
CA HIS A 416 -21.67 -9.60 64.44
C HIS A 416 -22.16 -8.89 63.18
N ARG A 417 -22.28 -9.53 62.01
CA ARG A 417 -21.71 -10.72 61.33
C ARG A 417 -22.61 -10.89 60.10
N TRP A 418 -22.04 -11.34 58.96
CA TRP A 418 -22.75 -11.88 57.77
C TRP A 418 -23.52 -10.83 56.93
N GLN A 419 -23.70 -10.90 55.61
CA GLN A 419 -23.68 -12.01 54.65
C GLN A 419 -23.63 -11.40 53.21
N HIS A 420 -22.84 -11.99 52.30
CA HIS A 420 -23.10 -11.99 50.84
C HIS A 420 -24.36 -12.87 50.54
N PRO A 421 -24.97 -12.95 49.32
CA PRO A 421 -24.36 -12.82 47.98
C PRO A 421 -25.28 -12.38 46.79
N ARG A 422 -24.70 -12.44 45.55
CA ARG A 422 -25.29 -12.70 44.21
C ARG A 422 -25.99 -11.55 43.45
N SER A 423 -25.40 -11.12 42.32
CA SER A 423 -25.73 -11.49 40.91
C SER A 423 -26.76 -10.52 40.29
N ARG A 424 -26.68 -9.91 39.10
CA ARG A 424 -26.21 -10.28 37.74
C ARG A 424 -26.20 -8.98 36.85
N PRO A 425 -25.83 -9.03 35.55
CA PRO A 425 -25.49 -7.88 34.70
C PRO A 425 -26.64 -7.36 33.81
N ASN A 426 -26.42 -6.19 33.20
CA ASN A 426 -27.08 -5.60 32.01
C ASN A 426 -26.03 -4.64 31.42
N THR A 427 -25.83 -4.41 30.13
CA THR A 427 -26.45 -4.81 28.84
C THR A 427 -25.47 -4.33 27.77
#